data_AF-A0A354P4G3-F1
#
_entry.id   AF-A0A354P4G3-F1
#
_cell.length_a   1.000
_cell.length_b   1.000
_cell.length_c   1.000
_cell.angle_alpha   90.00
_cell.angle_beta   90.00
_cell.angle_gamma   90.00
#
_symmetry.space_group_name_H-M   'P 1'
#
loop_
_entity.id
_entity.type
_entity.pdbx_description
1 polymer ?
#
loop_
_entity_poly.entity_id
_entity_poly.type
_entity_poly.pdbx_seq_one_letter_code
_entity_poly.pdbx_strand_id
1 'polypeptide(L)'
;MGPPLVSTSAELSIETEERELSPDLAYDLGLNEAEETLITRWASKIANESGPLDERRYVVRPHVKLMLNERGAVKYHRFSCSGYAIEAFRAANINLCDTESLPLISVDLLRPSYPLIDEILSRPKLRKHYGVEDDPPWPVLMPAYLFYGAEHRSQQKPGSFCVPHSPPGNFVSYPAADQGS
;
A
#
# COMPACT_ATOMS: atom_id res chain seq x y z
N MET A 1 -53.55 -11.56 -0.65
CA MET A 1 -52.57 -12.48 -1.26
C MET A 1 -51.49 -11.60 -1.88
N GLY A 2 -50.34 -11.45 -1.19
CA GLY A 2 -49.22 -10.64 -1.67
C GLY A 2 -48.26 -11.46 -2.55
N PRO A 3 -47.48 -10.82 -3.44
CA PRO A 3 -46.56 -11.53 -4.31
C PRO A 3 -45.39 -12.11 -3.50
N PRO A 4 -44.76 -13.21 -3.96
CA PRO A 4 -43.61 -13.78 -3.29
C PRO A 4 -42.37 -12.88 -3.49
N LEU A 5 -41.65 -12.64 -2.39
CA LEU A 5 -40.31 -12.06 -2.41
C LEU A 5 -39.35 -13.09 -3.01
N VAL A 6 -38.94 -12.88 -4.25
CA VAL A 6 -37.85 -13.63 -4.88
C VAL A 6 -36.54 -13.09 -4.31
N SER A 7 -35.95 -13.86 -3.39
CA SER A 7 -34.60 -13.66 -2.89
C SER A 7 -33.60 -14.13 -3.94
N THR A 8 -33.20 -13.26 -4.86
CA THR A 8 -32.00 -13.48 -5.67
C THR A 8 -30.78 -13.06 -4.86
N SER A 9 -30.25 -14.00 -4.07
CA SER A 9 -28.85 -13.95 -3.66
C SER A 9 -28.02 -14.20 -4.93
N ALA A 10 -27.57 -13.13 -5.58
CA ALA A 10 -26.52 -13.24 -6.58
C ALA A 10 -25.22 -13.53 -5.82
N GLU A 11 -24.91 -14.82 -5.66
CA GLU A 11 -23.58 -15.27 -5.27
C GLU A 11 -22.63 -14.79 -6.36
N LEU A 12 -21.90 -13.72 -6.07
CA LEU A 12 -20.75 -13.28 -6.86
C LEU A 12 -19.63 -14.29 -6.58
N SER A 13 -19.70 -15.42 -7.27
CA SER A 13 -18.60 -16.37 -7.39
C SER A 13 -17.50 -15.67 -8.18
N ILE A 14 -16.63 -14.95 -7.49
CA ILE A 14 -15.34 -14.57 -8.05
C ILE A 14 -14.57 -15.87 -8.14
N GLU A 15 -14.66 -16.54 -9.30
CA GLU A 15 -13.68 -17.54 -9.70
C GLU A 15 -12.33 -16.83 -9.66
N THR A 16 -11.63 -17.02 -8.55
CA THR A 16 -10.23 -16.62 -8.43
C THR A 16 -9.49 -17.64 -9.28
N GLU A 17 -9.36 -17.36 -10.58
CA GLU A 17 -8.31 -17.99 -11.36
C GLU A 17 -7.01 -17.66 -10.62
N GLU A 18 -6.51 -18.64 -9.85
CA GLU A 18 -5.13 -18.71 -9.44
C GLU A 18 -4.30 -18.84 -10.73
N ARG A 19 -4.14 -17.70 -11.42
CA ARG A 19 -3.05 -17.53 -12.35
C ARG A 19 -1.82 -17.65 -11.50
N GLU A 20 -1.18 -18.82 -11.53
CA GLU A 20 0.19 -18.99 -11.08
C GLU A 20 0.97 -17.83 -11.71
N LEU A 21 1.28 -16.82 -10.88
CA LEU A 21 2.17 -15.75 -11.26
C LEU A 21 3.43 -16.45 -11.75
N SER A 22 3.74 -16.31 -13.05
CA SER A 22 4.93 -16.92 -13.63
C SER A 22 6.10 -16.63 -12.70
N PRO A 23 6.87 -17.65 -12.27
CA PRO A 23 8.04 -17.45 -11.41
C PRO A 23 9.05 -16.47 -12.02
N ASP A 24 8.96 -16.19 -13.32
CA ASP A 24 9.74 -15.17 -14.03
C ASP A 24 9.46 -13.72 -13.58
N LEU A 25 8.37 -13.47 -12.83
CA LEU A 25 8.07 -12.14 -12.27
C LEU A 25 8.74 -11.90 -10.90
N ALA A 26 9.40 -12.91 -10.35
CA ALA A 26 10.31 -12.71 -9.22
C ALA A 26 11.53 -11.94 -9.73
N TYR A 27 11.46 -10.61 -9.67
CA TYR A 27 12.61 -9.76 -9.93
C TYR A 27 13.76 -10.21 -9.04
N ASP A 28 14.81 -10.76 -9.65
CA ASP A 28 16.08 -10.98 -8.97
C ASP A 28 16.66 -9.61 -8.64
N LEU A 29 16.55 -9.24 -7.37
CA LEU A 29 17.07 -7.98 -6.87
C LEU A 29 18.60 -7.98 -6.81
N GLY A 30 19.26 -9.14 -6.97
CA GLY A 30 20.70 -9.28 -6.77
C GLY A 30 21.09 -9.00 -5.32
N LEU A 31 20.31 -9.50 -4.35
CA LEU A 31 20.64 -9.38 -2.94
C LEU A 31 21.87 -10.24 -2.62
N ASN A 32 22.78 -9.71 -1.82
CA ASN A 32 23.83 -10.53 -1.22
C ASN A 32 23.36 -11.12 0.12
N GLU A 33 24.07 -12.15 0.60
CA GLU A 33 23.74 -12.87 1.83
C GLU A 33 23.61 -11.95 3.06
N ALA A 34 24.43 -10.90 3.15
CA ALA A 34 24.36 -9.95 4.26
C ALA A 34 23.07 -9.11 4.22
N GLU A 35 22.65 -8.68 3.03
CA GLU A 35 21.40 -7.94 2.83
C GLU A 35 20.17 -8.82 3.14
N GLU A 36 20.17 -10.06 2.64
CA GLU A 36 19.12 -11.04 2.94
C GLU A 36 19.01 -11.32 4.45
N THR A 37 20.15 -11.45 5.12
CA THR A 37 20.21 -11.63 6.57
C THR A 37 19.61 -10.43 7.32
N LEU A 38 19.92 -9.20 6.89
CA LEU A 38 19.39 -7.99 7.52
C LEU A 38 17.88 -7.85 7.30
N ILE A 39 17.40 -8.08 6.08
CA ILE A 39 15.96 -8.08 5.74
C ILE A 39 15.22 -9.12 6.59
N THR A 40 15.73 -10.36 6.64
CA THR A 40 15.11 -11.46 7.38
C THR A 40 15.09 -11.20 8.89
N ARG A 41 16.19 -10.65 9.43
CA ARG A 41 16.27 -10.27 10.84
C ARG A 41 15.28 -9.16 11.18
N TRP A 42 15.13 -8.17 10.30
CA TRP A 42 14.15 -7.11 10.47
C TRP A 42 12.72 -7.65 10.43
N ALA A 43 12.37 -8.48 9.43
CA ALA A 43 11.04 -9.08 9.32
C ALA A 43 10.70 -9.91 10.55
N SER A 44 11.66 -10.71 11.03
CA SER A 44 11.51 -11.51 12.24
C SER A 44 11.29 -10.64 13.49
N LYS A 45 12.01 -9.52 13.60
CA LYS A 45 11.79 -8.55 14.68
C LYS A 45 10.36 -8.00 14.64
N ILE A 46 9.89 -7.54 13.48
CA ILE A 46 8.54 -6.98 13.33
C ILE A 46 7.44 -8.02 13.60
N ALA A 47 7.64 -9.27 13.18
CA ALA A 47 6.73 -10.37 13.50
C ALA A 47 6.64 -10.61 15.02
N ASN A 48 7.78 -10.55 15.71
CA ASN A 48 7.86 -10.75 17.17
C ASN A 48 7.35 -9.57 17.99
N GLU A 49 7.32 -8.35 17.44
CA GLU A 49 6.92 -7.16 18.18
C GLU A 49 5.45 -7.16 18.63
N SER A 50 4.54 -7.99 18.07
CA SER A 50 3.11 -7.83 18.42
C SER A 50 2.14 -9.01 18.16
N GLY A 51 2.62 -10.23 17.91
CA GLY A 51 1.75 -11.36 17.55
C GLY A 51 1.44 -11.43 16.04
N PRO A 52 0.33 -12.04 15.58
CA PRO A 52 0.01 -12.12 14.16
C PRO A 52 -0.21 -10.73 13.53
N LEU A 53 0.12 -10.60 12.23
CA LEU A 53 -0.24 -9.44 11.41
C LEU A 53 -1.77 -9.46 11.21
N ASP A 54 -2.50 -8.62 11.94
CA ASP A 54 -3.95 -8.46 11.78
C ASP A 54 -4.29 -7.11 11.12
N GLU A 55 -5.57 -6.89 10.81
CA GLU A 55 -6.08 -5.66 10.18
C GLU A 55 -5.71 -4.39 10.96
N ARG A 56 -5.45 -4.49 12.27
CA ARG A 56 -5.07 -3.35 13.12
C ARG A 56 -3.66 -2.86 12.82
N ARG A 57 -2.84 -3.68 12.15
CA ARG A 57 -1.48 -3.31 11.71
C ARG A 57 -1.44 -2.73 10.31
N TYR A 58 -2.53 -2.75 9.57
CA TYR A 58 -2.56 -2.13 8.26
C TYR A 58 -2.82 -0.63 8.38
N VAL A 59 -2.14 0.19 7.59
CA VAL A 59 -2.41 1.62 7.42
C VAL A 59 -2.13 2.00 5.97
N VAL A 60 -2.91 2.92 5.39
CA VAL A 60 -2.65 3.41 4.02
C VAL A 60 -1.56 4.49 4.04
N ARG A 61 -1.65 5.42 5.00
CA ARG A 61 -0.69 6.53 5.19
C ARG A 61 -0.53 6.84 6.69
N PRO A 62 0.68 7.20 7.18
CA PRO A 62 1.98 7.11 6.50
C PRO A 62 2.34 5.66 6.14
N HIS A 63 3.38 5.46 5.33
CA HIS A 63 3.79 4.12 4.91
C HIS A 63 4.21 3.24 6.11
N VAL A 64 4.72 3.87 7.17
CA VAL A 64 4.94 3.29 8.51
C VAL A 64 4.42 4.24 9.60
N LYS A 65 3.65 3.71 10.56
CA LYS A 65 3.15 4.45 11.73
C LYS A 65 3.58 3.76 13.02
N LEU A 66 4.28 4.49 13.88
CA LEU A 66 4.68 4.01 15.20
C LEU A 66 3.49 4.07 16.16
N MET A 67 3.20 2.94 16.81
CA MET A 67 2.20 2.87 17.87
C MET A 67 2.92 2.79 19.20
N LEU A 68 2.86 3.87 19.97
CA LEU A 68 3.54 3.99 21.25
C LEU A 68 2.64 3.53 22.40
N ASN A 69 3.23 3.00 23.46
CA ASN A 69 2.56 2.78 24.73
C ASN A 69 2.51 4.08 25.57
N GLU A 70 1.86 4.02 26.73
CA GLU A 70 1.73 5.17 27.66
C GLU A 70 3.08 5.73 28.14
N ARG A 71 4.16 4.94 28.07
CA ARG A 71 5.52 5.34 28.44
C ARG A 71 6.32 5.90 27.25
N GLY A 72 5.70 6.06 26.09
CA GLY A 72 6.35 6.51 24.87
C GLY A 72 7.23 5.45 24.18
N ALA A 73 7.27 4.21 24.67
CA ALA A 73 8.01 3.14 24.01
C ALA A 73 7.20 2.56 22.84
N VAL A 74 7.88 2.14 21.78
CA VAL A 74 7.25 1.51 20.62
C VAL A 74 6.60 0.20 21.07
N LYS A 75 5.27 0.13 20.97
CA LYS A 75 4.48 -1.08 21.22
C LYS A 75 4.43 -1.95 19.97
N TYR A 76 4.17 -1.34 18.82
CA TYR A 76 4.18 -1.99 17.51
C TYR A 76 4.22 -0.98 16.37
N HIS A 77 4.42 -1.49 15.16
CA HIS A 77 4.36 -0.72 13.93
C HIS A 77 3.09 -1.06 13.15
N ARG A 78 2.47 -0.06 12.52
CA ARG A 78 1.50 -0.26 11.44
C ARG A 78 2.17 0.06 10.11
N PHE A 79 1.86 -0.71 9.08
CA PHE A 79 2.43 -0.53 7.75
C PHE A 79 1.36 -0.51 6.68
N SER A 80 1.64 0.24 5.61
CA SER A 80 1.06 -0.10 4.30
C SER A 80 1.77 -1.34 3.75
N CYS A 81 1.13 -2.06 2.82
CA CYS A 81 1.76 -3.22 2.18
C CYS A 81 3.12 -2.85 1.57
N SER A 82 3.17 -1.72 0.86
CA SER A 82 4.42 -1.21 0.28
C SER A 82 5.39 -0.68 1.32
N GLY A 83 4.88 -0.06 2.38
CA GLY A 83 5.70 0.48 3.46
C GLY A 83 6.43 -0.62 4.24
N TYR A 84 5.78 -1.77 4.47
CA TYR A 84 6.44 -2.92 5.08
C TYR A 84 7.64 -3.38 4.25
N ALA A 85 7.46 -3.53 2.94
CA ALA A 85 8.55 -3.95 2.05
C ALA A 85 9.69 -2.91 2.02
N ILE A 86 9.37 -1.61 1.86
CA ILE A 86 10.39 -0.55 1.85
C ILE A 86 11.22 -0.56 3.14
N GLU A 87 10.57 -0.64 4.30
CA GLU A 87 11.28 -0.61 5.58
C GLU A 87 12.15 -1.86 5.78
N ALA A 88 11.74 -3.01 5.24
CA ALA A 88 12.57 -4.22 5.20
C ALA A 88 13.86 -3.99 4.40
N PHE A 89 13.76 -3.43 3.20
CA PHE A 89 14.94 -3.10 2.37
C PHE A 89 15.82 -2.02 3.03
N ARG A 90 15.21 -1.01 3.66
CA ARG A 90 15.96 0.03 4.40
C ARG A 90 16.77 -0.54 5.55
N ALA A 91 16.31 -1.61 6.20
CA ALA A 91 17.08 -2.30 7.23
C ALA A 91 18.39 -2.92 6.69
N ALA A 92 18.47 -3.19 5.39
CA ALA A 92 19.66 -3.62 4.68
C ALA A 92 20.41 -2.47 3.98
N ASN A 93 20.09 -1.20 4.30
CA ASN A 93 20.61 -0.01 3.62
C ASN A 93 20.27 0.07 2.11
N ILE A 94 19.21 -0.62 1.68
CA ILE A 94 18.69 -0.55 0.32
C ILE A 94 17.51 0.42 0.32
N ASN A 95 17.64 1.53 -0.41
CA ASN A 95 16.57 2.51 -0.51
C ASN A 95 15.88 2.41 -1.87
N LEU A 96 14.74 1.74 -1.93
CA LEU A 96 14.00 1.53 -3.19
C LEU A 96 13.19 2.76 -3.63
N CYS A 97 12.80 3.64 -2.70
CA CYS A 97 11.98 4.80 -3.00
C CYS A 97 12.21 5.91 -1.95
N ASP A 98 12.21 7.15 -2.43
CA ASP A 98 12.20 8.33 -1.56
C ASP A 98 10.79 8.56 -1.00
N THR A 99 10.61 8.29 0.30
CA THR A 99 9.32 8.45 0.98
C THR A 99 9.01 9.89 1.36
N GLU A 100 9.98 10.81 1.22
CA GLU A 100 9.78 12.24 1.50
C GLU A 100 9.19 12.98 0.30
N SER A 101 9.33 12.42 -0.91
CA SER A 101 8.88 13.03 -2.17
C SER A 101 7.70 12.30 -2.81
N LEU A 102 6.85 11.66 -2.01
CA LEU A 102 5.69 10.90 -2.50
C LEU A 102 4.61 11.83 -3.09
N PRO A 103 3.88 11.38 -4.12
CA PRO A 103 2.80 12.18 -4.68
C PRO A 103 1.67 12.34 -3.66
N LEU A 104 1.08 13.54 -3.72
CA LEU A 104 0.01 13.94 -2.84
C LEU A 104 -1.35 13.55 -3.45
N ILE A 105 -2.14 12.79 -2.72
CA ILE A 105 -3.43 12.24 -3.14
C ILE A 105 -4.54 12.82 -2.25
N SER A 106 -5.68 13.21 -2.84
CA SER A 106 -6.85 13.71 -2.09
C SER A 106 -8.01 12.73 -2.13
N VAL A 107 -8.99 12.91 -1.23
CA VAL A 107 -10.29 12.20 -1.30
C VAL A 107 -10.90 12.39 -2.69
N ASP A 108 -10.88 13.62 -3.21
CA ASP A 108 -11.53 14.00 -4.46
C ASP A 108 -10.94 13.26 -5.67
N LEU A 109 -9.66 12.89 -5.61
CA LEU A 109 -9.01 12.04 -6.61
C LEU A 109 -9.38 10.55 -6.44
N LEU A 110 -9.47 10.07 -5.20
CA LEU A 110 -9.71 8.65 -4.90
C LEU A 110 -11.15 8.22 -5.17
N ARG A 111 -12.15 9.02 -4.79
CA ARG A 111 -13.58 8.66 -4.92
C ARG A 111 -13.99 8.27 -6.35
N PRO A 112 -13.70 9.06 -7.40
CA PRO A 112 -14.07 8.67 -8.77
C PRO A 112 -13.23 7.49 -9.29
N SER A 113 -12.00 7.33 -8.80
CA SER A 113 -11.09 6.27 -9.25
C SER A 113 -11.40 4.91 -8.63
N TYR A 114 -11.99 4.89 -7.42
CA TYR A 114 -12.24 3.68 -6.65
C TYR A 114 -13.65 3.69 -6.02
N PRO A 115 -14.73 3.55 -6.82
CA PRO A 115 -16.09 3.64 -6.33
C PRO A 115 -16.43 2.57 -5.28
N LEU A 116 -15.78 1.40 -5.33
CA LEU A 116 -15.98 0.30 -4.38
C LEU A 116 -15.58 0.64 -2.94
N ILE A 117 -14.72 1.65 -2.73
CA ILE A 117 -14.29 2.09 -1.40
C ILE A 117 -14.88 3.44 -1.01
N ASP A 118 -15.84 3.98 -1.79
CA ASP A 118 -16.43 5.29 -1.53
C ASP A 118 -17.11 5.39 -0.15
N GLU A 119 -17.72 4.29 0.30
CA GLU A 119 -18.32 4.19 1.63
C GLU A 119 -17.27 4.37 2.75
N ILE A 120 -16.06 3.81 2.55
CA ILE A 120 -14.93 3.94 3.48
C ILE A 120 -14.44 5.40 3.47
N LEU A 121 -14.29 5.99 2.27
CA LEU A 121 -13.84 7.38 2.08
C LEU A 121 -14.86 8.42 2.57
N SER A 122 -16.14 8.06 2.63
CA SER A 122 -17.21 8.94 3.11
C SER A 122 -17.36 8.93 4.64
N ARG A 123 -16.69 8.02 5.35
CA ARG A 123 -16.81 7.85 6.81
C ARG A 123 -15.54 8.32 7.53
N PRO A 124 -15.53 9.48 8.20
CA PRO A 124 -14.33 10.03 8.85
C PRO A 124 -13.65 9.08 9.83
N LYS A 125 -14.44 8.29 10.58
CA LYS A 125 -13.90 7.28 11.51
C LYS A 125 -13.11 6.17 10.80
N LEU A 126 -13.60 5.69 9.66
CA LEU A 126 -12.93 4.66 8.87
C LEU A 126 -11.71 5.25 8.15
N ARG A 127 -11.82 6.44 7.58
CA ARG A 127 -10.66 7.13 7.00
C ARG A 127 -9.52 7.27 8.03
N LYS A 128 -9.83 7.76 9.23
CA LYS A 128 -8.87 7.88 10.34
C LYS A 128 -8.29 6.54 10.75
N HIS A 129 -9.08 5.46 10.74
CA HIS A 129 -8.60 4.12 11.02
C HIS A 129 -7.48 3.73 10.03
N TYR A 130 -7.66 3.99 8.74
CA TYR A 130 -6.67 3.73 7.68
C TYR A 130 -5.60 4.83 7.53
N GLY A 131 -5.60 5.85 8.39
CA GLY A 131 -4.62 6.95 8.38
C GLY A 131 -4.84 8.00 7.28
N VAL A 132 -5.99 7.93 6.62
CA VAL A 132 -6.52 8.93 5.70
C VAL A 132 -7.22 9.98 6.57
N GLU A 133 -6.52 11.02 6.96
CA GLU A 133 -7.04 12.02 7.92
C GLU A 133 -7.74 13.18 7.22
N ASP A 134 -8.30 14.13 7.97
CA ASP A 134 -9.19 15.15 7.42
C ASP A 134 -8.50 16.24 6.59
N ASP A 135 -7.15 16.32 6.61
CA ASP A 135 -6.35 17.30 5.86
C ASP A 135 -5.64 16.66 4.63
N PRO A 136 -6.33 16.47 3.48
CA PRO A 136 -5.68 16.14 2.22
C PRO A 136 -4.92 17.36 1.64
N PRO A 137 -3.99 17.14 0.70
CA PRO A 137 -3.64 15.86 0.07
C PRO A 137 -2.52 15.12 0.84
N TRP A 138 -2.57 13.78 0.85
CA TRP A 138 -1.66 12.93 1.62
C TRP A 138 -0.56 12.32 0.73
N PRO A 139 0.69 12.21 1.24
CA PRO A 139 1.73 11.45 0.56
C PRO A 139 1.38 9.96 0.57
N VAL A 140 1.17 9.37 -0.61
CA VAL A 140 0.80 7.95 -0.75
C VAL A 140 1.91 7.17 -1.46
N LEU A 141 2.30 6.07 -0.84
CA LEU A 141 3.24 5.12 -1.40
C LEU A 141 2.48 4.05 -2.19
N MET A 142 2.75 3.96 -3.49
CA MET A 142 2.11 2.95 -4.36
C MET A 142 2.99 1.70 -4.50
N PRO A 143 2.42 0.49 -4.59
CA PRO A 143 3.18 -0.74 -4.83
C PRO A 143 4.07 -0.69 -6.08
N ALA A 144 3.63 0.02 -7.13
CA ALA A 144 4.41 0.23 -8.35
C ALA A 144 5.82 0.81 -8.08
N TYR A 145 5.99 1.58 -7.00
CA TYR A 145 7.27 2.22 -6.68
C TYR A 145 8.32 1.21 -6.21
N LEU A 146 7.89 0.10 -5.61
CA LEU A 146 8.79 -1.01 -5.26
C LEU A 146 9.39 -1.64 -6.50
N PHE A 147 8.56 -1.94 -7.50
CA PHE A 147 8.99 -2.57 -8.75
C PHE A 147 9.91 -1.65 -9.54
N TYR A 148 9.56 -0.37 -9.62
CA TYR A 148 10.42 0.61 -10.26
C TYR A 148 11.77 0.76 -9.54
N GLY A 149 11.75 0.84 -8.20
CA GLY A 149 12.97 0.91 -7.40
C GLY A 149 13.84 -0.34 -7.54
N ALA A 150 13.21 -1.52 -7.60
CA ALA A 150 13.85 -2.81 -7.83
C ALA A 150 14.58 -2.88 -9.17
N GLU A 151 13.90 -2.54 -10.27
CA GLU A 151 14.45 -2.56 -11.62
C GLU A 151 15.66 -1.63 -11.77
N HIS A 152 15.62 -0.47 -11.11
CA HIS A 152 16.66 0.55 -11.23
C HIS A 152 17.73 0.45 -10.13
N ARG A 153 17.69 -0.56 -9.25
CA ARG A 153 18.63 -0.70 -8.12
C ARG A 153 20.10 -0.64 -8.55
N SER A 154 20.45 -1.31 -9.65
CA SER A 154 21.82 -1.34 -10.19
C SER A 154 22.26 0.00 -10.83
N GLN A 155 21.30 0.84 -11.20
CA GLN A 155 21.51 2.14 -11.84
C GLN A 155 21.43 3.31 -10.85
N GLN A 156 20.86 3.07 -9.66
CA GLN A 156 20.74 4.07 -8.61
C GLN A 156 22.11 4.38 -8.01
N LYS A 157 22.65 5.56 -8.35
CA LYS A 157 23.72 6.17 -7.54
C LYS A 157 23.17 6.42 -6.12
N PRO A 158 24.00 6.27 -5.06
CA PRO A 158 23.61 6.71 -3.73
C PRO A 158 23.08 8.16 -3.78
N GLY A 159 21.81 8.36 -3.44
CA GLY A 159 21.15 9.68 -3.46
C GLY A 159 20.33 10.03 -4.71
N SER A 160 20.30 9.18 -5.76
CA SER A 160 19.48 9.40 -6.96
C SER A 160 18.21 8.56 -6.91
N PHE A 161 17.19 9.06 -6.20
CA PHE A 161 15.92 8.36 -6.05
C PHE A 161 14.87 8.97 -6.98
N CYS A 162 14.47 8.23 -8.01
CA CYS A 162 13.31 8.60 -8.81
C CYS A 162 12.08 7.94 -8.19
N VAL A 163 11.19 8.72 -7.60
CA VAL A 163 9.77 8.36 -7.63
C VAL A 163 9.43 8.28 -9.13
N PRO A 164 8.88 7.15 -9.64
CA PRO A 164 8.61 7.01 -11.06
C PRO A 164 7.61 8.08 -11.45
N HIS A 165 8.13 9.19 -11.99
CA HIS A 165 7.44 10.41 -12.37
C HIS A 165 6.43 10.93 -11.33
N SER A 166 6.66 12.15 -10.81
CA SER A 166 5.48 13.01 -10.59
C SER A 166 4.72 13.01 -11.92
N PRO A 167 3.49 12.47 -12.00
CA PRO A 167 2.77 12.48 -13.26
C PRO A 167 2.71 13.94 -13.70
N PRO A 168 3.16 14.29 -14.92
CA PRO A 168 2.95 15.64 -15.42
C PRO A 168 1.46 15.92 -15.28
N GLY A 169 1.12 17.07 -14.69
CA GLY A 169 -0.24 17.41 -14.30
C GLY A 169 -1.28 16.92 -15.32
N ASN A 170 -2.37 16.37 -14.78
CA ASN A 170 -3.49 15.69 -15.45
C ASN A 170 -3.36 14.16 -15.45
N PHE A 171 -3.74 13.54 -14.32
CA PHE A 171 -4.41 12.25 -14.41
C PHE A 171 -5.58 12.43 -15.37
N VAL A 172 -5.50 11.78 -16.53
CA VAL A 172 -6.59 11.70 -17.48
C VAL A 172 -7.77 11.09 -16.71
N SER A 173 -8.83 11.89 -16.56
CA SER A 173 -10.12 11.39 -16.09
C SER A 173 -10.53 10.27 -17.02
N TYR A 174 -10.55 9.03 -16.52
CA TYR A 174 -11.23 7.96 -17.23
C TYR A 174 -12.70 8.39 -17.39
N PRO A 175 -13.26 8.38 -18.62
CA PRO A 175 -14.67 8.65 -18.77
C PRO A 175 -15.42 7.62 -17.91
N ALA A 176 -16.30 8.12 -17.04
CA ALA A 176 -17.16 7.28 -16.23
C ALA A 176 -17.84 6.26 -17.16
N ALA A 177 -17.73 4.98 -16.82
CA ALA A 177 -18.41 3.92 -17.55
C ALA A 177 -19.90 4.28 -17.62
N ASP A 178 -20.37 4.48 -18.84
CA ASP A 178 -21.74 4.82 -19.18
C ASP A 178 -22.66 3.73 -18.59
N GLN A 179 -23.30 4.01 -17.46
CA GLN A 179 -24.31 3.12 -16.91
C GLN A 179 -25.59 3.35 -17.69
N GLY A 180 -25.80 2.48 -18.69
CA GLY A 180 -26.97 2.45 -19.54
C GLY A 180 -28.26 2.52 -18.73
N SER A 181 -29.15 3.41 -19.19
CA SER A 181 -30.50 3.67 -18.67
C SER A 181 -31.47 2.50 -18.87
#